data_AF-A0A0K1QBR7-F1
#
_entry.id   AF-A0A0K1QBR7-F1
#
_cell.length_a   1.000
_cell.length_b   1.000
_cell.length_c   1.000
_cell.angle_alpha   90.00
_cell.angle_beta   90.00
_cell.angle_gamma   90.00
#
_symmetry.space_group_name_H-M   'P 1'
#
loop_
_entity.id
_entity.type
_entity.pdbx_description
1 polymer ?
#
loop_
_entity_poly.entity_id
_entity_poly.type
_entity_poly.pdbx_seq_one_letter_code
_entity_poly.pdbx_strand_id
1 'polypeptide(L)'
;MLLGASLTYALMRAERHSPMGFVIVVSGAVIACLNFYLSIVRYRLQARERVSRADFRHVSGFPVIGTIIIVVGALLGFGCAACAVLGLVAIALDTGGAPWFLASTWNDAVLWNDAER
;
A
#
# COMPACT_ATOMS: atom_id res chain seq x y z
N MET A 1 4.88 -4.38 -11.18
CA MET A 1 5.18 -5.47 -12.13
C MET A 1 4.23 -6.65 -11.96
N LEU A 2 4.17 -7.31 -10.79
CA LEU A 2 3.30 -8.49 -10.55
C LEU A 2 1.82 -8.27 -10.89
N LEU A 3 1.17 -7.27 -10.28
CA LEU A 3 -0.25 -6.98 -10.51
C LEU A 3 -0.55 -6.58 -11.95
N GLY A 4 0.34 -5.81 -12.58
CA GLY A 4 0.24 -5.45 -14.00
C GLY A 4 0.31 -6.69 -14.90
N ALA A 5 1.28 -7.58 -14.67
CA ALA A 5 1.39 -8.85 -15.39
C ALA A 5 0.17 -9.75 -15.16
N SER A 6 -0.36 -9.80 -13.94
CA SER A 6 -1.59 -10.53 -13.60
C SER A 6 -2.80 -10.00 -14.38
N LEU A 7 -2.93 -8.67 -14.48
CA LEU A 7 -4.01 -8.02 -15.22
C LEU A 7 -3.87 -8.29 -16.72
N THR A 8 -2.68 -8.13 -17.30
CA THR A 8 -2.43 -8.43 -18.71
C THR A 8 -2.73 -9.91 -19.01
N TYR A 9 -2.32 -10.83 -18.13
CA TYR A 9 -2.62 -12.25 -18.26
C TYR A 9 -4.13 -12.53 -18.24
N ALA A 10 -4.87 -11.91 -17.30
CA ALA A 10 -6.31 -12.06 -17.18
C ALA A 10 -7.08 -11.51 -18.39
N LEU A 11 -6.55 -10.46 -19.04
CA LEU A 11 -7.15 -9.88 -20.25
C LEU A 11 -6.83 -10.68 -21.51
N MET A 12 -5.64 -11.29 -21.58
CA MET A 12 -5.19 -12.07 -22.75
C MET A 12 -5.66 -13.52 -22.75
N ARG A 13 -6.05 -14.07 -21.60
CA ARG A 13 -6.51 -15.45 -21.45
C ARG A 13 -7.85 -15.49 -20.71
N ALA A 14 -8.46 -16.67 -20.63
CA ALA A 14 -9.67 -16.85 -19.82
C ALA A 14 -9.40 -16.44 -18.36
N GLU A 15 -10.26 -15.57 -17.82
CA GLU A 15 -10.16 -15.12 -16.43
C GLU A 15 -10.18 -16.29 -15.46
N ARG A 16 -9.33 -16.21 -14.43
CA ARG A 16 -9.37 -17.15 -13.31
C ARG A 16 -10.09 -16.52 -12.14
N HIS A 17 -11.04 -17.26 -11.57
CA HIS A 17 -11.61 -16.93 -10.27
C HIS A 17 -10.73 -17.53 -9.17
N SER A 18 -10.22 -16.68 -8.28
CA SER A 18 -9.46 -17.10 -7.09
C SER A 18 -10.10 -16.49 -5.85
N PRO A 19 -11.04 -17.18 -5.18
CA PRO A 19 -11.72 -16.63 -4.01
C PRO A 19 -10.74 -16.37 -2.86
N MET A 20 -9.72 -17.21 -2.70
CA MET A 20 -8.68 -17.04 -1.68
C MET A 20 -7.81 -15.81 -1.95
N GLY A 21 -7.34 -15.64 -3.20
CA GLY A 21 -6.61 -14.44 -3.59
C GLY A 21 -7.45 -13.17 -3.40
N PHE A 22 -8.74 -13.23 -3.74
CA PHE A 22 -9.65 -12.11 -3.58
C PHE A 22 -9.83 -11.68 -2.12
N VAL A 23 -10.09 -12.62 -1.21
CA VAL A 23 -10.22 -12.34 0.22
C VAL A 23 -8.96 -11.66 0.76
N ILE A 24 -7.78 -12.18 0.42
CA ILE A 24 -6.50 -11.65 0.89
C ILE A 24 -6.25 -10.24 0.33
N VAL A 25 -6.51 -10.00 -0.97
CA VAL A 25 -6.38 -8.67 -1.57
C VAL A 25 -7.34 -7.67 -0.93
N VAL A 26 -8.59 -8.06 -0.65
CA VAL A 26 -9.56 -7.20 0.04
C VAL A 26 -9.07 -6.85 1.45
N SER A 27 -8.56 -7.81 2.22
CA SER A 27 -7.97 -7.53 3.53
C SER A 27 -6.80 -6.54 3.43
N GLY A 28 -5.93 -6.72 2.44
CA GLY A 28 -4.83 -5.77 2.17
C GLY A 28 -5.34 -4.38 1.79
N ALA A 29 -6.40 -4.28 0.99
CA ALA A 29 -7.00 -3.02 0.58
C ALA A 29 -7.62 -2.27 1.77
N VAL A 30 -8.26 -2.97 2.71
CA VAL A 30 -8.77 -2.37 3.96
C VAL A 30 -7.62 -1.76 4.78
N ILE A 31 -6.50 -2.47 4.90
CA ILE A 31 -5.31 -1.95 5.60
C ILE A 31 -4.73 -0.73 4.87
N ALA A 32 -4.65 -0.77 3.54
CA ALA A 32 -4.20 0.37 2.75
C ALA A 32 -5.12 1.60 2.93
N CYS A 33 -6.44 1.40 2.95
CA CYS A 33 -7.40 2.46 3.25
C CYS A 33 -7.24 3.03 4.67
N LEU A 34 -6.97 2.16 5.66
CA LEU A 34 -6.69 2.59 7.02
C LEU A 34 -5.40 3.42 7.08
N ASN A 35 -4.34 2.98 6.39
CA ASN A 35 -3.09 3.72 6.27
C ASN A 35 -3.31 5.09 5.62
N PHE A 36 -4.08 5.16 4.53
CA PHE A 36 -4.46 6.42 3.88
C PHE A 36 -5.26 7.35 4.80
N TYR A 37 -6.21 6.80 5.55
CA TYR A 37 -7.01 7.56 6.50
C TYR A 37 -6.14 8.16 7.61
N LEU A 38 -5.24 7.36 8.19
CA LEU A 38 -4.34 7.81 9.25
C LEU A 38 -3.32 8.84 8.75
N SER A 39 -2.79 8.67 7.54
CA SER A 39 -1.74 9.55 6.98
C SER A 39 -2.29 10.88 6.49
N ILE A 40 -3.43 10.88 5.77
CA ILE A 40 -3.94 12.07 5.09
C ILE A 40 -5.18 12.62 5.80
N VAL A 41 -6.18 11.79 6.06
CA VAL A 41 -7.49 12.28 6.54
C VAL A 41 -7.38 12.78 7.97
N ARG A 42 -6.81 11.97 8.87
CA ARG A 42 -6.58 12.36 10.27
C ARG A 42 -5.69 13.60 10.36
N TYR A 43 -4.57 13.62 9.62
CA TYR A 43 -3.67 14.76 9.60
C TYR A 43 -4.38 16.04 9.14
N ARG A 44 -5.18 15.98 8.06
CA ARG A 44 -5.91 17.15 7.54
C ARG A 44 -7.04 17.62 8.44
N LEU A 45 -7.78 16.70 9.08
CA LEU A 45 -8.85 17.06 10.01
C LEU A 45 -8.29 17.76 11.25
N GLN A 46 -7.21 17.23 11.83
CA GLN A 46 -6.62 17.80 13.06
C GLN A 46 -5.69 18.99 12.80
N ALA A 47 -5.15 19.14 11.59
CA ALA A 47 -4.48 20.38 11.16
C ALA A 47 -5.45 21.58 11.13
N ARG A 48 -6.75 21.35 10.94
CA ARG A 48 -7.78 22.40 11.05
C ARG A 48 -8.06 22.79 12.50
N GLU A 49 -7.76 21.92 13.46
CA GLU A 49 -8.01 22.11 14.89
C GLU A 49 -6.84 22.79 15.64
N ARG A 50 -5.75 23.19 14.95
CA ARG A 50 -4.55 23.84 15.53
C ARG A 50 -3.88 23.06 16.67
N VAL A 51 -4.06 21.74 16.73
CA VAL A 51 -3.40 20.89 17.74
C VAL A 51 -1.89 20.81 17.46
N SER A 52 -1.08 20.98 18.50
CA SER A 52 0.38 21.11 18.43
C SER A 52 1.07 19.89 17.80
N ARG A 53 2.02 20.13 16.88
CA ARG A 53 2.83 19.11 16.17
C ARG A 53 3.57 18.11 17.08
N ALA A 54 3.67 18.38 18.38
CA ALA A 54 4.35 17.52 19.35
C ALA A 54 3.60 16.23 19.72
N ASP A 55 2.25 16.21 19.64
CA ASP A 55 1.45 15.01 19.95
C ASP A 55 1.42 13.97 18.82
N PHE A 56 2.05 14.27 17.68
CA PHE A 56 1.98 13.46 16.45
C PHE A 56 3.00 12.30 16.42
N ARG A 57 3.80 12.09 17.48
CA ARG A 57 4.99 11.24 17.43
C ARG A 57 4.73 9.73 17.35
N HIS A 58 3.50 9.26 17.60
CA HIS A 58 3.21 7.82 17.70
C HIS A 58 2.04 7.37 16.82
N VAL A 59 2.11 7.64 15.51
CA VAL A 59 1.29 6.88 14.55
C VAL A 59 2.18 5.80 13.93
N SER A 60 2.44 4.77 14.75
CA SER A 60 3.01 3.50 14.33
C SER A 60 2.00 2.75 13.46
N GLY A 61 1.76 3.25 12.25
CA GLY A 61 1.13 2.41 11.22
C GLY A 61 2.14 1.33 10.90
N PHE A 62 1.75 0.06 10.89
CA PHE A 62 2.56 -1.04 10.36
C PHE A 62 2.50 -0.97 8.83
N PRO A 63 3.29 -0.10 8.18
CA PRO A 63 3.00 0.35 6.83
C PRO A 63 3.27 -0.77 5.82
N VAL A 64 4.18 -1.67 6.20
CA VAL A 64 4.66 -2.78 5.38
C VAL A 64 3.68 -3.95 5.37
N ILE A 65 2.85 -4.13 6.41
CA ILE A 65 1.93 -5.27 6.51
C ILE A 65 0.88 -5.23 5.38
N GLY A 66 0.34 -4.05 5.08
CA GLY A 66 -0.61 -3.86 3.97
C GLY A 66 0.00 -4.26 2.64
N THR A 67 1.20 -3.77 2.35
CA THR A 67 1.94 -4.11 1.13
C THR A 67 2.23 -5.62 1.03
N ILE A 68 2.67 -6.28 2.11
CA ILE A 68 2.93 -7.74 2.11
C ILE A 68 1.66 -8.53 1.80
N ILE A 69 0.54 -8.18 2.45
CA ILE A 69 -0.75 -8.86 2.24
C ILE A 69 -1.21 -8.69 0.79
N ILE A 70 -1.07 -7.50 0.20
CA ILE A 70 -1.40 -7.28 -1.22
C ILE A 70 -0.50 -8.14 -2.13
N VAL A 71 0.79 -8.27 -1.85
CA VAL A 71 1.69 -9.10 -2.66
C VAL A 71 1.30 -10.58 -2.57
N VAL A 72 1.03 -11.09 -1.37
CA VAL A 72 0.58 -12.49 -1.18
C VAL A 72 -0.76 -12.74 -1.88
N GLY A 73 -1.71 -11.81 -1.73
CA GLY A 73 -3.01 -11.87 -2.41
C GLY A 73 -2.88 -11.83 -3.93
N ALA A 74 -1.96 -11.01 -4.46
CA ALA A 74 -1.67 -10.92 -5.89
C ALA A 74 -1.04 -12.21 -6.45
N LEU A 75 -0.19 -12.89 -5.68
CA LEU A 75 0.38 -14.18 -6.06
C LEU A 75 -0.70 -15.26 -6.11
N LEU A 76 -1.55 -15.34 -5.08
CA LEU A 76 -2.64 -16.32 -5.00
C LEU A 76 -3.81 -16.02 -5.96
N GLY A 77 -3.98 -14.74 -6.31
CA GLY A 77 -4.98 -14.24 -7.24
C GLY A 77 -4.46 -14.03 -8.67
N PHE A 78 -3.28 -14.55 -9.01
CA PHE A 78 -2.66 -14.27 -10.31
C PHE A 78 -3.55 -14.74 -11.47
N GLY A 79 -3.80 -13.85 -12.43
CA GLY A 79 -4.72 -14.07 -13.55
C GLY A 79 -6.20 -13.81 -13.23
N CYS A 80 -6.52 -13.27 -12.05
CA CYS A 80 -7.83 -12.70 -11.73
C CYS A 80 -7.77 -11.17 -11.91
N ALA A 81 -8.53 -10.62 -12.86
CA ALA A 81 -8.51 -9.18 -13.11
C ALA A 81 -8.99 -8.38 -11.89
N ALA A 82 -10.02 -8.85 -11.20
CA ALA A 82 -10.53 -8.21 -10.00
C ALA A 82 -9.46 -8.10 -8.89
N CYS A 83 -8.73 -9.19 -8.63
CA CYS A 83 -7.61 -9.17 -7.68
C CYS A 83 -6.50 -8.20 -8.13
N ALA A 84 -6.19 -8.17 -9.43
CA ALA A 84 -5.16 -7.31 -9.97
C ALA A 84 -5.54 -5.81 -9.86
N VAL A 85 -6.76 -5.44 -10.23
CA VAL A 85 -7.28 -4.07 -10.14
C VAL A 85 -7.35 -3.61 -8.68
N LEU A 86 -7.94 -4.42 -7.79
CA LEU A 86 -8.01 -4.09 -6.37
C LEU A 86 -6.61 -3.95 -5.75
N GLY A 87 -5.67 -4.83 -6.11
CA GLY A 87 -4.29 -4.72 -5.67
C GLY A 87 -3.60 -3.44 -6.15
N LEU A 88 -3.83 -3.02 -7.39
CA LEU A 88 -3.26 -1.77 -7.94
C LEU A 88 -3.81 -0.55 -7.20
N VAL A 89 -5.12 -0.51 -6.97
CA VAL A 89 -5.77 0.57 -6.21
C VAL A 89 -5.24 0.59 -4.77
N ALA A 90 -5.13 -0.57 -4.13
CA ALA A 90 -4.63 -0.67 -2.76
C ALA A 90 -3.18 -0.17 -2.64
N ILE A 91 -2.27 -0.57 -3.55
CA ILE A 91 -0.89 -0.06 -3.55
C ILE A 91 -0.85 1.46 -3.76
N ALA A 92 -1.71 1.99 -4.63
CA ALA A 92 -1.78 3.45 -4.85
C ALA A 92 -2.27 4.21 -3.62
N LEU A 93 -3.17 3.61 -2.83
CA LEU A 93 -3.70 4.18 -1.59
C LEU A 93 -2.80 3.93 -0.37
N ASP A 94 -1.91 2.93 -0.40
CA ASP A 94 -1.00 2.58 0.68
C ASP A 94 0.14 3.61 0.79
N THR A 95 -0.22 4.81 1.25
CA THR A 95 0.67 5.94 1.55
C THR A 95 1.58 5.70 2.75
N GLY A 96 1.42 4.59 3.46
CA GLY A 96 2.43 4.07 4.38
C GLY A 96 3.34 3.03 3.73
N GLY A 97 2.87 2.37 2.68
CA GLY A 97 3.48 1.20 2.07
C GLY A 97 4.90 1.42 1.57
N ALA A 98 5.61 0.29 1.37
CA ALA A 98 7.00 0.30 0.93
C ALA A 98 7.28 1.19 -0.31
N PRO A 99 6.41 1.25 -1.34
CA PRO A 99 6.63 2.15 -2.48
C PRO A 99 6.62 3.63 -2.09
N TRP A 100 5.72 4.04 -1.19
CA TRP A 100 5.64 5.42 -0.75
C TRP A 100 6.78 5.76 0.22
N PHE A 101 7.15 4.83 1.11
CA PHE A 101 8.33 4.98 1.96
C PHE A 101 9.60 5.20 1.13
N LEU A 102 9.81 4.39 0.08
CA LEU A 102 10.94 4.56 -0.84
C LEU A 102 10.84 5.91 -1.56
N ALA A 103 9.67 6.26 -2.10
CA ALA A 103 9.48 7.54 -2.78
C ALA A 103 9.74 8.75 -1.86
N SER A 104 9.30 8.69 -0.60
CA SER A 104 9.48 9.78 0.36
C SER A 104 10.90 9.90 0.87
N THR A 105 11.62 8.78 0.96
CA THR A 105 13.00 8.76 1.48
C THR A 105 14.05 8.83 0.39
N TRP A 106 13.72 8.68 -0.91
CA TRP A 106 14.71 8.56 -2.00
C TRP A 106 15.77 9.67 -2.05
N ASN A 107 15.41 10.91 -1.68
CA ASN A 107 16.32 12.05 -1.64
C ASN A 107 16.86 12.38 -0.24
N ASP A 108 16.56 11.55 0.76
CA ASP A 108 17.03 11.74 2.13
C ASP A 108 18.45 11.18 2.28
N ALA A 109 19.44 12.04 2.02
CA ALA A 109 20.85 11.68 2.10
C ALA A 109 21.27 11.17 3.49
N VAL A 110 20.58 11.56 4.57
CA VAL A 110 20.89 11.09 5.94
C VAL A 110 20.54 9.61 6.11
N LEU A 111 19.56 9.12 5.37
CA LEU A 111 19.05 7.75 5.46
C LEU A 111 19.79 6.79 4.52
N TRP A 112 20.34 7.30 3.41
CA TRP A 112 20.99 6.48 2.36
C TRP A 112 22.51 6.64 2.27
N ASN A 113 23.08 7.77 2.71
CA ASN A 113 24.52 7.95 2.76
C ASN A 113 25.03 7.70 4.18
N ASP A 114 25.44 6.46 4.43
CA ASP A 114 26.29 6.08 5.57
C ASP A 114 27.78 6.45 5.35
N ALA A 115 28.12 7.26 4.33
CA ALA A 115 29.50 7.44 3.87
C ALA A 115 30.31 8.57 4.55
N GLU A 116 29.71 9.39 5.42
CA GLU A 116 30.41 10.53 6.07
C GLU A 116 30.26 10.57 7.60
N ARG A 117 30.18 9.42 8.28
CA ARG A 117 30.36 9.33 9.73
C ARG A 117 31.63 8.59 10.10
#